data_AF-A0A955TBL0-F1
#
_entry.id   AF-A0A955TBL0-F1
#
_cell.length_a   1.000
_cell.length_b   1.000
_cell.length_c   1.000
_cell.angle_alpha   90.00
_cell.angle_beta   90.00
_cell.angle_gamma   90.00
#
_symmetry.space_group_name_H-M   'P 1'
#
loop_
_entity.id
_entity.type
_entity.pdbx_description
1 polymer ?
#
loop_
_entity_poly.entity_id
_entity_poly.type
_entity_poly.pdbx_seq_one_letter_code
_entity_poly.pdbx_strand_id
1 'polypeptide(L)' 'MAHRVAALLLLLLALPIQAATLFVPSDFPTIQSAIDSATHGDEIVVAAGTYYERIHFQGK' A
#
# COMPACT_ATOMS: atom_id res chain seq x y z
N MET A 1 4.55 -33.57 -18.84
CA MET A 1 4.00 -33.18 -17.52
C MET A 1 4.80 -32.05 -16.86
N ALA A 2 6.14 -32.13 -16.80
CA ALA A 2 7.02 -31.15 -16.13
C ALA A 2 6.90 -29.68 -16.63
N HIS A 3 6.80 -29.44 -17.94
CA HIS A 3 6.71 -28.07 -18.49
C HIS A 3 5.44 -27.31 -18.08
N ARG A 4 4.32 -28.02 -17.89
CA ARG A 4 3.04 -27.41 -17.48
C ARG A 4 3.06 -27.00 -16.00
N VAL A 5 3.78 -27.76 -15.17
CA VAL A 5 4.03 -27.42 -13.75
C VAL A 5 5.02 -26.26 -13.65
N ALA A 6 6.09 -26.25 -14.45
CA ALA A 6 7.04 -25.14 -14.49
C ALA A 6 6.41 -23.84 -14.98
N ALA A 7 5.54 -23.88 -16.00
CA ALA A 7 4.80 -22.71 -16.48
C ALA A 7 3.81 -22.17 -15.44
N LEU A 8 3.14 -23.04 -14.67
CA LEU A 8 2.25 -22.63 -13.59
C LEU A 8 3.03 -21.99 -12.42
N LEU A 9 4.21 -22.52 -12.10
CA LEU A 9 5.11 -21.94 -11.09
C LEU A 9 5.63 -20.56 -11.50
N LEU A 10 6.01 -20.39 -12.77
CA LEU A 10 6.43 -19.09 -13.33
C LEU A 10 5.30 -18.06 -13.32
N LEU A 11 4.06 -18.48 -13.59
CA LEU A 11 2.89 -17.61 -13.54
C LEU A 11 2.57 -17.14 -12.10
N LEU A 12 2.75 -18.01 -11.10
CA LEU A 12 2.59 -17.68 -9.68
C LEU A 12 3.67 -16.70 -9.18
N LEU A 13 4.87 -16.72 -9.77
CA LEU A 13 5.96 -15.78 -9.46
C LEU A 13 5.80 -14.41 -10.15
N ALA A 14 4.89 -14.28 -11.12
CA ALA A 14 4.69 -13.08 -11.92
C ALA A 14 3.50 -12.22 -11.45
N LEU A 15 2.96 -12.47 -10.25
CA LEU A 15 1.87 -11.64 -9.71
C LEU A 15 2.38 -10.20 -9.51
N PRO A 16 1.75 -9.19 -10.14
CA PRO A 16 2.15 -7.82 -9.94
C PRO A 16 1.84 -7.40 -8.50
N ILE A 17 2.84 -6.88 -7.80
CA ILE A 17 2.61 -6.16 -6.54
C ILE A 17 2.00 -4.82 -6.93
N GLN A 18 0.69 -4.70 -6.79
CA GLN A 18 -0.01 -3.44 -7.04
C GLN A 18 0.09 -2.56 -5.79
N ALA A 19 0.52 -1.33 -5.98
CA ALA A 19 0.45 -0.30 -4.95
C ALA A 19 -0.99 -0.08 -4.48
N ALA A 20 -1.19 0.05 -3.18
CA ALA A 20 -2.48 0.36 -2.58
C ALA A 20 -2.72 1.87 -2.53
N THR A 21 -4.00 2.25 -2.64
CA THR A 21 -4.45 3.60 -2.26
C THR A 21 -5.03 3.52 -0.85
N LEU A 22 -4.47 4.28 0.08
CA LEU A 22 -4.86 4.33 1.48
C LEU A 22 -5.64 5.62 1.73
N PHE A 23 -6.90 5.51 2.12
CA PHE A 23 -7.77 6.67 2.30
C PHE A 23 -7.86 7.10 3.77
N VAL A 24 -7.63 8.39 4.02
CA VAL A 24 -7.85 9.03 5.33
C VAL A 24 -9.09 9.93 5.22
N PRO A 25 -10.11 9.77 6.09
CA PRO A 25 -10.16 8.95 7.29
C PRO A 25 -10.81 7.56 7.11
N SER A 26 -11.24 7.16 5.89
CA SER A 26 -12.13 6.01 5.71
C SER A 26 -11.48 4.66 6.01
N ASP A 27 -10.21 4.49 5.64
CA ASP A 27 -9.44 3.26 5.91
C ASP A 27 -8.57 3.42 7.15
N PHE A 28 -7.97 4.61 7.31
CA PHE A 28 -7.10 4.96 8.41
C PHE A 28 -7.62 6.20 9.12
N PRO A 29 -7.87 6.15 10.45
CA PRO A 29 -8.47 7.28 11.17
C PRO A 29 -7.57 8.50 11.29
N THR A 30 -6.27 8.36 11.02
CA THR A 30 -5.26 9.44 11.15
C THR A 30 -4.27 9.40 9.98
N ILE A 31 -3.67 10.55 9.66
CA ILE A 31 -2.63 10.63 8.63
C ILE A 31 -1.41 9.78 9.05
N GLN A 32 -1.02 9.82 10.33
CA GLN A 32 0.13 9.05 10.79
C GLN A 32 -0.06 7.53 10.65
N SER A 33 -1.25 7.00 10.93
CA SER A 33 -1.50 5.56 10.80
C SER A 33 -1.47 5.07 9.35
N ALA A 34 -1.85 5.93 8.39
CA ALA A 34 -1.67 5.66 6.97
C ALA A 34 -0.17 5.64 6.60
N ILE A 35 0.63 6.60 7.09
CA ILE A 35 2.10 6.64 6.85
C ILE A 35 2.79 5.40 7.43
N ASP A 36 2.42 5.00 8.64
CA ASP A 36 2.99 3.83 9.31
C ASP A 36 2.69 2.53 8.56
N SER A 37 1.54 2.48 7.88
CA SER A 37 1.08 1.31 7.10
C SER A 37 1.56 1.32 5.65
N ALA A 38 1.86 2.48 5.08
CA ALA A 38 2.25 2.63 3.69
C ALA A 38 3.60 1.96 3.39
N THR A 39 3.60 1.21 2.29
CA THR A 39 4.76 0.56 1.67
C THR A 39 5.15 1.25 0.37
N HIS A 40 6.26 0.83 -0.23
CA HIS A 40 6.77 1.48 -1.44
C HIS A 40 5.77 1.37 -2.58
N GLY A 41 5.43 2.52 -3.17
CA GLY A 41 4.50 2.63 -4.28
C GLY A 41 3.09 3.03 -3.85
N ASP A 42 2.72 2.87 -2.58
CA ASP A 42 1.38 3.23 -2.09
C ASP A 42 1.10 4.73 -2.20
N GLU A 43 -0.17 5.07 -2.38
CA GLU A 43 -0.67 6.44 -2.40
C GLU A 43 -1.56 6.69 -1.19
N ILE A 44 -1.25 7.72 -0.40
CA ILE A 44 -2.12 8.16 0.70
C ILE A 44 -3.00 9.31 0.21
N VAL A 45 -4.31 9.09 0.16
CA VAL A 45 -5.29 10.11 -0.24
C VAL A 45 -6.01 10.62 1.00
N VAL A 46 -5.79 11.89 1.33
CA VAL A 46 -6.39 12.55 2.49
C VAL A 46 -7.61 13.36 2.04
N ALA A 47 -8.78 13.05 2.58
CA ALA A 47 -9.98 13.82 2.35
C ALA A 47 -9.84 15.26 2.90
N ALA A 48 -10.59 16.20 2.33
CA ALA A 48 -10.54 17.59 2.79
C ALA A 48 -10.98 17.71 4.27
N GLY A 49 -10.15 18.37 5.08
CA GLY A 49 -10.41 18.56 6.50
C GLY A 49 -9.19 19.12 7.24
N THR A 50 -9.36 19.44 8.51
CA THR A 50 -8.24 19.87 9.38
C THR A 50 -7.84 18.72 10.29
N TYR A 51 -6.58 18.32 10.20
CA TYR A 51 -6.00 17.22 10.99
C TYR A 51 -4.96 17.79 11.95
N TYR A 52 -5.26 17.79 13.25
CA TYR A 52 -4.35 18.26 14.29
C TYR A 52 -3.41 17.14 14.74
N GLU A 53 -2.45 16.80 13.88
CA GLU A 53 -1.51 15.69 14.09
C GLU A 53 -0.06 16.16 14.03
N ARG A 54 0.83 15.45 14.74
CA ARG A 54 2.28 15.61 14.57
C ARG A 54 2.76 14.52 13.63
N ILE A 55 3.15 14.89 12.42
CA ILE A 55 3.54 13.95 11.37
C ILE A 55 5.02 13.61 11.45
N HIS A 56 5.33 12.32 11.35
CA HIS A 56 6.68 11.79 11.19
C HIS A 56 6.73 10.89 9.94
N PHE A 57 7.40 11.36 8.89
CA PHE A 57 7.47 10.67 7.59
C PHE A 57 8.40 9.45 7.58
N GLN A 58 9.20 9.22 8.63
CA GLN A 58 10.11 8.06 8.74
C GLN A 58 11.10 7.91 7.57
N GLY A 59 11.36 8.97 6.80
CA GLY A 59 12.21 8.93 5.60
C GLY A 59 11.54 8.33 4.36
N LYS A 60 10.21 8.19 4.37
CA LYS A 60 9.38 7.87 3.21
C LYS A 60 9.13 9.13 2.36
#